data_AF-A0A2N3W8Y1-F1
#
_entry.id   AF-A0A2N3W8Y1-F1
#
_cell.length_a   1.000
_cell.length_b   1.000
_cell.length_c   1.000
_cell.angle_alpha   90.00
_cell.angle_beta   90.00
_cell.angle_gamma   90.00
#
_symmetry.space_group_name_H-M   'P 1'
#
loop_
_entity.id
_entity.type
_entity.pdbx_description
1 polymer ?
#
loop_
_entity_poly.entity_id
_entity_poly.type
_entity_poly.pdbx_seq_one_letter_code
_entity_poly.pdbx_strand_id
1 'polypeptide(L)'
;MTATVAAPAQHTTHQRLLHHVAAEDAPQAQLDAIVVPNGRPAAYLKDAFRAARELDATLLLLCSKNARATDAVLAAKRAGVRVRAIDTDEAAGLGAVPPFETNKLLQQQAKRMLRRADTSFKRNLGVLVADLAGWQRILFLDDDIHLSRPGDLRAAAGLLDEYAAVGLANTGMPDNSVVCHAYRDSGGQQDTFVGGGALAVGRDAFSSFFPDIYNEDWFFLLSGTGLRATAVTGTAYQGDYDPYRDTMRARSEELGDTLAEGVYCLLDNGLGIADANAGYWKDFLKSRRAFIRTTLRQVQDAPHLTGAHEDRMVAALKAALGRSLLIEPDLCVDYLRAWQDDREAWHTHLLSLRARHGSASDPDAAFGTLGIAEIVHKS
;
A
#
# COMPACT_ATOMS: atom_id res chain seq x y z
N MET A 1 14.37 20.67 31.67
CA MET A 1 15.28 20.60 30.51
C MET A 1 14.42 20.21 29.32
N THR A 2 14.08 21.16 28.46
CA THR A 2 13.35 20.91 27.22
C THR A 2 14.29 20.21 26.25
N ALA A 3 14.02 18.94 25.94
CA ALA A 3 14.76 18.22 24.91
C ALA A 3 14.61 19.00 23.61
N THR A 4 15.73 19.40 23.01
CA THR A 4 15.74 20.05 21.70
C THR A 4 15.29 19.00 20.71
N VAL A 5 14.03 19.08 20.25
CA VAL A 5 13.52 18.19 19.20
C VAL A 5 14.39 18.44 17.97
N ALA A 6 15.03 17.38 17.48
CA ALA A 6 15.85 17.46 16.27
C ALA A 6 15.00 18.00 15.11
N ALA A 7 15.63 18.73 14.18
CA ALA A 7 14.91 19.26 13.02
C ALA A 7 14.25 18.11 12.23
N PRO A 8 13.01 18.27 11.73
CA PRO A 8 12.31 17.22 10.99
C PRO A 8 13.15 16.73 9.80
N ALA A 9 13.44 15.44 9.79
CA ALA A 9 14.19 14.81 8.72
C ALA A 9 13.70 13.39 8.48
N GLN A 10 13.76 12.94 7.23
CA GLN A 10 13.54 11.54 6.90
C GLN A 10 14.47 10.65 7.74
N HIS A 11 13.92 9.61 8.35
CA HIS A 11 14.70 8.64 9.11
C HIS A 11 15.17 7.50 8.21
N THR A 12 16.31 6.90 8.55
CA THR A 12 16.82 5.73 7.82
C THR A 12 16.04 4.46 8.12
N THR A 13 15.20 4.47 9.17
CA THR A 13 14.40 3.33 9.59
C THR A 13 13.18 3.78 10.38
N HIS A 14 12.06 3.08 10.18
CA HIS A 14 10.83 3.20 10.96
C HIS A 14 10.51 1.90 11.72
N GLN A 15 11.45 0.95 11.77
CA GLN A 15 11.23 -0.39 12.34
C GLN A 15 10.79 -0.36 13.81
N ARG A 16 11.13 0.70 14.57
CA ARG A 16 10.67 0.87 15.96
C ARG A 16 9.15 1.06 16.11
N LEU A 17 8.45 1.38 15.02
CA LEU A 17 6.99 1.48 14.99
C LEU A 17 6.32 0.12 14.79
N LEU A 18 7.10 -0.94 14.56
CA LEU A 18 6.62 -2.29 14.27
C LEU A 18 6.93 -3.26 15.40
N HIS A 19 6.03 -4.21 15.59
CA HIS A 19 6.27 -5.38 16.43
C HIS A 19 6.80 -6.52 15.58
N HIS A 20 7.95 -7.08 15.94
CA HIS A 20 8.51 -8.23 15.24
C HIS A 20 8.17 -9.52 15.99
N VAL A 21 7.49 -10.44 15.30
CA VAL A 21 7.10 -11.73 15.87
C VAL A 21 7.59 -12.84 14.94
N ALA A 22 8.39 -13.77 15.47
CA ALA A 22 8.84 -14.93 14.72
C ALA A 22 7.63 -15.80 14.34
N ALA A 23 7.62 -16.34 13.11
CA ALA A 23 6.45 -17.05 12.58
C ALA A 23 6.14 -18.34 13.36
N GLU A 24 7.18 -18.98 13.91
CA GLU A 24 7.11 -20.14 14.78
C GLU A 24 6.49 -19.87 16.15
N ASP A 25 6.58 -18.63 16.64
CA ASP A 25 6.05 -18.21 17.94
C ASP A 25 4.64 -17.63 17.83
N ALA A 26 4.23 -17.26 16.60
CA ALA A 26 2.94 -16.66 16.35
C ALA A 26 1.79 -17.69 16.44
N PRO A 27 0.64 -17.31 17.03
CA PRO A 27 -0.57 -18.11 16.93
C PRO A 27 -0.96 -18.30 15.46
N GLN A 28 -1.60 -19.41 15.16
CA GLN A 28 -2.01 -19.76 13.81
C GLN A 28 -3.51 -19.61 13.66
N ALA A 29 -3.98 -18.94 12.60
CA ALA A 29 -5.39 -18.83 12.28
C ALA A 29 -5.68 -19.09 10.80
N GLN A 30 -6.97 -19.20 10.46
CA GLN A 30 -7.43 -19.28 9.08
C GLN A 30 -7.55 -17.87 8.46
N LEU A 31 -7.24 -17.79 7.16
CA LEU A 31 -7.56 -16.65 6.32
C LEU A 31 -8.86 -16.92 5.58
N ASP A 32 -9.76 -15.95 5.56
CA ASP A 32 -11.01 -16.05 4.81
C ASP A 32 -10.78 -15.85 3.31
N ALA A 33 -9.91 -14.89 2.98
CA ALA A 33 -9.61 -14.55 1.59
C ALA A 33 -8.21 -14.00 1.35
N ILE A 34 -7.75 -14.15 0.12
CA ILE A 34 -6.58 -13.48 -0.45
C ILE A 34 -7.10 -12.55 -1.55
N VAL A 35 -6.84 -11.25 -1.40
CA VAL A 35 -7.20 -10.20 -2.34
C VAL A 35 -5.95 -9.81 -3.14
N VAL A 36 -6.02 -9.96 -4.46
CA VAL A 36 -4.90 -9.67 -5.36
C VAL A 36 -5.25 -8.49 -6.27
N PRO A 37 -4.61 -7.32 -6.11
CA PRO A 37 -4.70 -6.23 -7.08
C PRO A 37 -3.90 -6.60 -8.34
N ASN A 38 -4.53 -7.36 -9.24
CA ASN A 38 -3.89 -7.98 -10.39
C ASN A 38 -3.80 -7.04 -11.60
N GLY A 39 -2.59 -6.69 -12.03
CA GLY A 39 -2.30 -5.92 -13.25
C GLY A 39 -1.54 -6.70 -14.32
N ARG A 40 -1.04 -7.90 -13.98
CA ARG A 40 -0.21 -8.75 -14.84
C ARG A 40 -1.00 -9.98 -15.34
N PRO A 41 -0.56 -10.62 -16.44
CA PRO A 41 -1.24 -11.82 -16.95
C PRO A 41 -1.32 -12.94 -15.91
N ALA A 42 -2.32 -13.81 -16.01
CA ALA A 42 -2.60 -14.88 -15.03
C ALA A 42 -1.42 -15.84 -14.75
N ALA A 43 -0.39 -15.86 -15.60
CA ALA A 43 0.85 -16.61 -15.38
C ALA A 43 1.63 -16.17 -14.13
N TYR A 44 1.40 -14.95 -13.64
CA TYR A 44 2.02 -14.41 -12.42
C TYR A 44 1.30 -14.87 -11.13
N LEU A 45 0.05 -15.35 -11.22
CA LEU A 45 -0.78 -15.71 -10.06
C LEU A 45 -0.44 -17.06 -9.42
N LYS A 46 0.69 -17.69 -9.77
CA LYS A 46 1.03 -19.06 -9.32
C LYS A 46 1.13 -19.14 -7.79
N ASP A 47 1.77 -18.18 -7.16
CA ASP A 47 1.94 -18.14 -5.70
C ASP A 47 0.61 -17.86 -5.00
N ALA A 48 -0.22 -16.95 -5.53
CA ALA A 48 -1.56 -16.69 -5.03
C ALA A 48 -2.47 -17.94 -5.11
N PHE A 49 -2.43 -18.67 -6.22
CA PHE A 49 -3.17 -19.93 -6.37
C PHE A 49 -2.68 -21.01 -5.40
N ARG A 50 -1.35 -21.16 -5.24
CA ARG A 50 -0.78 -22.10 -4.27
C ARG A 50 -1.24 -21.76 -2.86
N ALA A 51 -1.10 -20.51 -2.44
CA ALA A 51 -1.48 -20.05 -1.11
C ALA A 51 -2.98 -20.25 -0.84
N ALA A 52 -3.85 -19.82 -1.77
CA ALA A 52 -5.29 -19.98 -1.63
C ALA A 52 -5.69 -21.46 -1.45
N ARG A 53 -5.07 -22.38 -2.20
CA ARG A 53 -5.31 -23.82 -2.08
C ARG A 53 -4.83 -24.40 -0.76
N GLU A 54 -3.61 -24.06 -0.33
CA GLU A 54 -3.01 -24.60 0.91
C GLU A 54 -3.69 -24.07 2.18
N LEU A 55 -4.26 -22.87 2.10
CA LEU A 55 -4.92 -22.20 3.21
C LEU A 55 -6.44 -22.41 3.22
N ASP A 56 -6.99 -22.96 2.14
CA ASP A 56 -8.43 -22.98 1.86
C ASP A 56 -9.06 -21.57 1.95
N ALA A 57 -8.36 -20.58 1.42
CA ALA A 57 -8.81 -19.20 1.36
C ALA A 57 -9.51 -18.90 0.03
N THR A 58 -10.53 -18.05 0.05
CA THR A 58 -11.17 -17.56 -1.18
C THR A 58 -10.25 -16.59 -1.89
N LEU A 59 -10.05 -16.75 -3.20
CA LEU A 59 -9.26 -15.80 -3.97
C LEU A 59 -10.16 -14.72 -4.59
N LEU A 60 -9.87 -13.45 -4.32
CA LEU A 60 -10.50 -12.29 -4.97
C LEU A 60 -9.48 -11.61 -5.88
N LEU A 61 -9.68 -11.69 -7.19
CA LEU A 61 -8.80 -11.12 -8.20
C LEU A 61 -9.38 -9.85 -8.79
N LEU A 62 -8.69 -8.74 -8.63
CA LEU A 62 -9.14 -7.44 -9.12
C LEU A 62 -8.26 -7.03 -10.30
N CYS A 63 -8.76 -7.32 -11.51
CA CYS A 63 -8.01 -7.33 -12.76
C CYS A 63 -8.08 -5.98 -13.48
N SER A 64 -6.97 -5.53 -14.04
CA SER A 64 -6.90 -4.42 -15.00
C SER A 64 -5.62 -4.50 -15.83
N LYS A 65 -5.38 -3.50 -16.71
CA LYS A 65 -4.18 -3.41 -17.54
C LYS A 65 -4.02 -4.66 -18.42
N ASN A 66 -3.05 -5.52 -18.09
CA ASN A 66 -2.78 -6.76 -18.83
C ASN A 66 -3.43 -7.99 -18.20
N ALA A 67 -4.15 -7.82 -17.09
CA ALA A 67 -4.96 -8.85 -16.46
C ALA A 67 -6.40 -8.79 -16.99
N ARG A 68 -7.04 -9.96 -17.15
CA ARG A 68 -8.46 -10.09 -17.47
C ARG A 68 -9.11 -11.11 -16.54
N ALA A 69 -10.29 -10.79 -16.01
CA ALA A 69 -10.98 -11.63 -15.04
C ALA A 69 -11.30 -13.02 -15.60
N THR A 70 -11.73 -13.11 -16.86
CA THR A 70 -12.04 -14.37 -17.56
C THR A 70 -10.82 -15.31 -17.66
N ASP A 71 -9.67 -14.79 -18.05
CA ASP A 71 -8.42 -15.57 -18.13
C ASP A 71 -7.98 -16.05 -16.74
N ALA A 72 -8.12 -15.18 -15.74
CA ALA A 72 -7.74 -15.47 -14.37
C ALA A 72 -8.62 -16.59 -13.77
N VAL A 73 -9.94 -16.56 -14.01
CA VAL A 73 -10.86 -17.63 -13.61
C VAL A 73 -10.53 -18.96 -14.28
N LEU A 74 -10.20 -18.96 -15.57
CA LEU A 74 -9.80 -20.17 -16.28
C LEU A 74 -8.52 -20.76 -15.69
N ALA A 75 -7.54 -19.91 -15.35
CA ALA A 75 -6.29 -20.34 -14.73
C ALA A 75 -6.53 -20.90 -13.31
N ALA A 76 -7.34 -20.23 -12.49
CA ALA A 76 -7.70 -20.68 -11.15
C ALA A 76 -8.44 -22.02 -11.17
N LYS A 77 -9.37 -22.22 -12.12
CA LYS A 77 -10.08 -23.49 -12.31
C LYS A 77 -9.13 -24.65 -12.60
N ARG A 78 -8.10 -24.41 -13.44
CA ARG A 78 -7.05 -25.41 -13.70
C ARG A 78 -6.18 -25.69 -12.47
N ALA A 79 -6.03 -24.71 -11.58
CA ALA A 79 -5.31 -24.86 -10.32
C ALA A 79 -6.15 -25.47 -9.18
N GLY A 80 -7.47 -25.62 -9.37
CA GLY A 80 -8.40 -26.15 -8.36
C GLY A 80 -8.67 -25.18 -7.21
N VAL A 81 -8.70 -23.88 -7.48
CA VAL A 81 -8.85 -22.81 -6.46
C VAL A 81 -10.21 -22.12 -6.59
N ARG A 82 -10.88 -21.86 -5.46
CA ARG A 82 -12.09 -21.04 -5.40
C ARG A 82 -11.74 -19.59 -5.69
N VAL A 83 -12.25 -19.03 -6.80
CA VAL A 83 -11.98 -17.65 -7.18
C VAL A 83 -13.24 -16.84 -7.49
N ARG A 84 -13.16 -15.55 -7.20
CA ARG A 84 -13.99 -14.46 -7.75
C ARG A 84 -13.06 -13.48 -8.45
N ALA A 85 -13.34 -13.12 -9.68
CA ALA A 85 -12.53 -12.16 -10.44
C ALA A 85 -13.40 -11.07 -11.05
N ILE A 86 -12.88 -9.84 -11.03
CA ILE A 86 -13.58 -8.63 -11.48
C ILE A 86 -12.63 -7.82 -12.35
N ASP A 87 -13.07 -7.39 -13.53
CA ASP A 87 -12.36 -6.39 -14.31
C ASP A 87 -12.69 -5.00 -13.77
N THR A 88 -11.72 -4.33 -13.14
CA THR A 88 -11.98 -3.13 -12.33
C THR A 88 -12.30 -1.89 -13.12
N ASP A 89 -11.96 -1.85 -14.41
CA ASP A 89 -12.36 -0.77 -15.31
C ASP A 89 -13.89 -0.74 -15.48
N GLU A 90 -14.56 -1.90 -15.42
CA GLU A 90 -16.02 -2.00 -15.44
C GLU A 90 -16.63 -1.58 -14.09
N ALA A 91 -15.98 -1.94 -12.97
CA ALA A 91 -16.44 -1.59 -11.63
C ALA A 91 -16.30 -0.09 -11.30
N ALA A 92 -15.29 0.59 -11.84
CA ALA A 92 -14.99 1.99 -11.51
C ALA A 92 -16.16 2.95 -11.81
N GLY A 93 -16.98 2.64 -12.81
CA GLY A 93 -18.16 3.44 -13.18
C GLY A 93 -19.41 3.16 -12.33
N LEU A 94 -19.41 2.14 -11.49
CA LEU A 94 -20.60 1.67 -10.76
C LEU A 94 -20.74 2.28 -9.35
N GLY A 95 -19.77 3.09 -8.92
CA GLY A 95 -19.85 3.83 -7.65
C GLY A 95 -19.73 2.97 -6.39
N ALA A 96 -19.14 1.77 -6.48
CA ALA A 96 -18.93 0.90 -5.33
C ALA A 96 -17.99 1.52 -4.29
N VAL A 97 -16.86 2.08 -4.76
CA VAL A 97 -15.90 2.85 -3.95
C VAL A 97 -16.29 4.34 -4.03
N PRO A 98 -16.44 5.05 -2.90
CA PRO A 98 -16.82 6.45 -2.91
C PRO A 98 -15.67 7.32 -3.46
N PRO A 99 -15.96 8.49 -4.03
CA PRO A 99 -14.92 9.46 -4.38
C PRO A 99 -14.23 9.99 -3.12
N PHE A 100 -12.95 10.31 -3.23
CA PHE A 100 -12.13 10.85 -2.14
C PHE A 100 -11.83 12.35 -2.35
N GLU A 101 -11.95 13.14 -1.28
CA GLU A 101 -11.58 14.55 -1.20
C GLU A 101 -10.08 14.74 -1.43
N THR A 102 -9.22 13.80 -1.01
CA THR A 102 -7.79 13.81 -1.37
C THR A 102 -7.58 13.81 -2.89
N ASN A 103 -8.30 12.97 -3.64
CA ASN A 103 -8.25 12.96 -5.10
C ASN A 103 -8.75 14.29 -5.70
N LYS A 104 -9.87 14.80 -5.19
CA LYS A 104 -10.46 16.07 -5.66
C LYS A 104 -9.54 17.26 -5.40
N LEU A 105 -8.92 17.32 -4.23
CA LEU A 105 -7.90 18.32 -3.87
C LEU A 105 -6.76 18.31 -4.90
N LEU A 106 -6.18 17.14 -5.18
CA LEU A 106 -5.11 17.01 -6.16
C LEU A 106 -5.57 17.35 -7.58
N GLN A 107 -6.80 17.01 -7.98
CA GLN A 107 -7.35 17.39 -9.28
C GLN A 107 -7.46 18.90 -9.45
N GLN A 108 -7.86 19.61 -8.39
CA GLN A 108 -8.11 21.05 -8.42
C GLN A 108 -6.85 21.89 -8.25
N GLN A 109 -5.99 21.51 -7.30
CA GLN A 109 -4.89 22.37 -6.85
C GLN A 109 -3.51 21.87 -7.32
N ALA A 110 -3.37 20.56 -7.54
CA ALA A 110 -2.07 19.93 -7.75
C ALA A 110 -2.11 18.86 -8.84
N LYS A 111 -2.77 19.13 -9.98
CA LYS A 111 -3.06 18.11 -11.03
C LYS A 111 -1.84 17.33 -11.50
N ARG A 112 -0.66 17.95 -11.46
CA ARG A 112 0.59 17.28 -11.84
C ARG A 112 0.91 16.13 -10.88
N MET A 113 0.47 16.16 -9.63
CA MET A 113 0.73 15.18 -8.57
C MET A 113 -0.18 13.96 -8.64
N LEU A 114 -1.20 13.98 -9.50
CA LEU A 114 -2.11 12.85 -9.65
C LEU A 114 -1.36 11.59 -10.10
N ARG A 115 -1.59 10.50 -9.37
CA ARG A 115 -1.14 9.17 -9.74
C ARG A 115 -2.08 8.61 -10.82
N ARG A 116 -1.54 7.74 -11.67
CA ARG A 116 -2.30 6.97 -12.66
C ARG A 116 -2.16 5.48 -12.36
N ALA A 117 -2.55 5.11 -11.16
CA ALA A 117 -2.60 3.74 -10.69
C ALA A 117 -3.99 3.46 -10.15
N ASP A 118 -4.35 2.19 -10.14
CA ASP A 118 -5.65 1.69 -9.72
C ASP A 118 -5.54 0.75 -8.51
N THR A 119 -4.33 0.60 -7.95
CA THR A 119 -4.05 -0.24 -6.79
C THR A 119 -4.91 0.16 -5.59
N SER A 120 -5.02 1.45 -5.29
CA SER A 120 -5.87 1.96 -4.20
C SER A 120 -7.35 1.61 -4.41
N PHE A 121 -7.88 1.78 -5.63
CA PHE A 121 -9.25 1.39 -5.96
C PHE A 121 -9.47 -0.12 -5.73
N LYS A 122 -8.56 -0.96 -6.23
CA LYS A 122 -8.62 -2.41 -6.04
C LYS A 122 -8.60 -2.79 -4.56
N ARG A 123 -7.65 -2.25 -3.79
CA ARG A 123 -7.53 -2.58 -2.37
C ARG A 123 -8.79 -2.15 -1.60
N ASN A 124 -9.32 -0.95 -1.86
CA ASN A 124 -10.58 -0.49 -1.25
C ASN A 124 -11.77 -1.37 -1.63
N LEU A 125 -11.90 -1.75 -2.90
CA LEU A 125 -12.96 -2.69 -3.33
C LEU A 125 -12.82 -4.04 -2.59
N GLY A 126 -11.59 -4.51 -2.40
CA GLY A 126 -11.29 -5.67 -1.57
C GLY A 126 -11.77 -5.54 -0.12
N VAL A 127 -11.53 -4.40 0.53
CA VAL A 127 -12.03 -4.12 1.88
C VAL A 127 -13.57 -4.13 1.92
N LEU A 128 -14.23 -3.49 0.95
CA LEU A 128 -15.71 -3.46 0.88
C LEU A 128 -16.30 -4.87 0.74
N VAL A 129 -15.73 -5.68 -0.14
CA VAL A 129 -16.16 -7.07 -0.32
C VAL A 129 -15.92 -7.86 0.96
N ALA A 130 -14.76 -7.71 1.60
CA ALA A 130 -14.44 -8.40 2.84
C ALA A 130 -15.40 -8.07 3.98
N ASP A 131 -15.70 -6.78 4.14
CA ASP A 131 -16.61 -6.30 5.18
C ASP A 131 -18.02 -6.88 5.02
N LEU A 132 -18.56 -6.82 3.80
CA LEU A 132 -19.91 -7.29 3.51
C LEU A 132 -20.01 -8.81 3.45
N ALA A 133 -18.95 -9.51 3.01
CA ALA A 133 -18.90 -10.97 3.04
C ALA A 133 -18.77 -11.54 4.46
N GLY A 134 -18.56 -10.69 5.48
CA GLY A 134 -18.37 -11.11 6.86
C GLY A 134 -17.00 -11.75 7.13
N TRP A 135 -16.01 -11.52 6.26
CA TRP A 135 -14.64 -12.00 6.45
C TRP A 135 -14.02 -11.31 7.67
N GLN A 136 -13.25 -12.08 8.46
CA GLN A 136 -12.56 -11.60 9.64
C GLN A 136 -11.09 -11.28 9.36
N ARG A 137 -10.46 -12.04 8.47
CA ARG A 137 -9.02 -11.96 8.18
C ARG A 137 -8.78 -12.12 6.68
N ILE A 138 -8.25 -11.07 6.06
CA ILE A 138 -7.90 -11.07 4.64
C ILE A 138 -6.41 -10.80 4.46
N LEU A 139 -5.86 -11.23 3.32
CA LEU A 139 -4.51 -10.90 2.89
C LEU A 139 -4.57 -10.08 1.60
N PHE A 140 -3.96 -8.90 1.58
CA PHE A 140 -3.58 -8.26 0.33
C PHE A 140 -2.25 -8.84 -0.14
N LEU A 141 -2.20 -9.29 -1.40
CA LEU A 141 -1.03 -9.88 -2.01
C LEU A 141 -0.86 -9.34 -3.42
N ASP A 142 0.23 -8.61 -3.69
CA ASP A 142 0.51 -8.12 -5.03
C ASP A 142 0.85 -9.28 -5.98
N ASP A 143 0.54 -9.12 -7.26
CA ASP A 143 0.61 -10.21 -8.26
C ASP A 143 2.05 -10.58 -8.67
N ASP A 144 3.07 -9.86 -8.20
CA ASP A 144 4.49 -10.12 -8.42
C ASP A 144 5.26 -10.50 -7.15
N ILE A 145 4.54 -10.85 -6.07
CA ILE A 145 5.13 -11.32 -4.82
C ILE A 145 5.18 -12.83 -4.77
N HIS A 146 6.35 -13.35 -4.44
CA HIS A 146 6.61 -14.77 -4.24
C HIS A 146 6.53 -15.12 -2.75
N LEU A 147 5.81 -16.20 -2.44
CA LEU A 147 5.59 -16.66 -1.06
C LEU A 147 6.41 -17.91 -0.76
N SER A 148 7.63 -17.77 -0.26
CA SER A 148 8.53 -18.89 0.02
C SER A 148 7.90 -19.95 0.93
N ARG A 149 7.11 -19.52 1.92
CA ARG A 149 6.43 -20.38 2.91
C ARG A 149 4.99 -19.93 3.09
N PRO A 150 4.01 -20.50 2.35
CA PRO A 150 2.60 -20.11 2.52
C PRO A 150 2.04 -20.33 3.94
N GLY A 151 2.66 -21.22 4.72
CA GLY A 151 2.33 -21.41 6.14
C GLY A 151 2.52 -20.15 6.99
N ASP A 152 3.45 -19.26 6.63
CA ASP A 152 3.66 -17.97 7.32
C ASP A 152 2.40 -17.09 7.28
N LEU A 153 1.50 -17.30 6.32
CA LEU A 153 0.24 -16.57 6.25
C LEU A 153 -0.74 -16.97 7.37
N ARG A 154 -0.65 -18.19 7.91
CA ARG A 154 -1.43 -18.59 9.09
C ARG A 154 -0.94 -17.92 10.36
N ALA A 155 0.38 -17.74 10.48
CA ALA A 155 1.02 -16.94 11.54
C ALA A 155 0.55 -15.48 11.46
N ALA A 156 0.65 -14.88 10.28
CA ALA A 156 0.18 -13.51 10.05
C ALA A 156 -1.31 -13.35 10.40
N ALA A 157 -2.14 -14.32 10.01
CA ALA A 157 -3.56 -14.31 10.36
C ALA A 157 -3.83 -14.43 11.86
N GLY A 158 -3.09 -15.28 12.58
CA GLY A 158 -3.30 -15.48 14.02
C GLY A 158 -2.92 -14.26 14.86
N LEU A 159 -2.00 -13.44 14.37
CA LEU A 159 -1.63 -12.17 15.00
C LEU A 159 -2.71 -11.09 14.85
N LEU A 160 -3.70 -11.25 13.97
CA LEU A 160 -4.75 -10.24 13.75
C LEU A 160 -5.76 -10.08 14.91
N ASP A 161 -5.66 -10.93 15.93
CA ASP A 161 -6.44 -10.78 17.18
C ASP A 161 -5.84 -9.69 18.10
N GLU A 162 -4.55 -9.36 17.94
CA GLU A 162 -3.83 -8.33 18.70
C GLU A 162 -3.43 -7.13 17.83
N TYR A 163 -3.12 -7.38 16.56
CA TYR A 163 -2.64 -6.37 15.62
C TYR A 163 -3.69 -6.05 14.56
N ALA A 164 -3.83 -4.78 14.22
CA ALA A 164 -4.75 -4.34 13.17
C ALA A 164 -4.33 -4.84 11.78
N ALA A 165 -3.02 -4.94 11.56
CA ALA A 165 -2.41 -5.45 10.34
C ALA A 165 -1.06 -6.11 10.61
N VAL A 166 -0.70 -7.05 9.74
CA VAL A 166 0.56 -7.81 9.83
C VAL A 166 1.18 -7.90 8.45
N GLY A 167 2.35 -7.30 8.28
CA GLY A 167 3.12 -7.40 7.04
C GLY A 167 4.04 -8.62 7.04
N LEU A 168 4.32 -9.15 5.85
CA LEU A 168 5.42 -10.10 5.66
C LEU A 168 6.73 -9.36 5.42
N ALA A 169 7.82 -9.85 6.02
CA ALA A 169 9.13 -9.25 5.76
C ALA A 169 9.55 -9.51 4.30
N ASN A 170 9.81 -8.45 3.54
CA ASN A 170 10.33 -8.58 2.18
C ASN A 170 11.82 -8.95 2.22
N THR A 171 12.16 -10.07 1.58
CA THR A 171 13.53 -10.63 1.51
C THR A 171 14.17 -10.48 0.13
N GLY A 172 13.45 -9.87 -0.83
CA GLY A 172 13.93 -9.61 -2.18
C GLY A 172 14.28 -8.15 -2.42
N MET A 173 13.90 -7.62 -3.59
CA MET A 173 14.09 -6.22 -3.94
C MET A 173 13.38 -5.32 -2.91
N PRO A 174 14.06 -4.35 -2.27
CA PRO A 174 13.46 -3.50 -1.24
C PRO A 174 12.20 -2.78 -1.73
N ASP A 175 11.18 -2.70 -0.87
CA ASP A 175 9.96 -1.95 -1.15
C ASP A 175 10.15 -0.49 -0.73
N ASN A 176 10.84 0.26 -1.58
CA ASN A 176 11.21 1.65 -1.35
C ASN A 176 10.90 2.51 -2.59
N SER A 177 10.77 3.82 -2.38
CA SER A 177 10.69 4.75 -3.50
C SER A 177 11.97 4.78 -4.34
N VAL A 178 11.87 5.29 -5.56
CA VAL A 178 13.03 5.43 -6.46
C VAL A 178 14.18 6.24 -5.84
N VAL A 179 13.88 7.26 -5.03
CA VAL A 179 14.89 8.06 -4.31
C VAL A 179 15.63 7.18 -3.29
N CYS A 180 14.89 6.41 -2.51
CA CYS A 180 15.45 5.52 -1.49
C CYS A 180 16.27 4.37 -2.10
N HIS A 181 15.83 3.81 -3.24
CA HIS A 181 16.67 2.88 -4.01
C HIS A 181 18.00 3.53 -4.43
N ALA A 182 17.97 4.72 -5.01
CA ALA A 182 19.21 5.40 -5.42
C ALA A 182 20.13 5.72 -4.24
N TYR A 183 19.56 6.01 -3.06
CA TYR A 183 20.33 6.19 -1.84
C TYR A 183 21.01 4.89 -1.41
N ARG A 184 20.30 3.76 -1.42
CA ARG A 184 20.88 2.44 -1.12
C ARG A 184 21.98 2.06 -2.10
N ASP A 185 21.72 2.18 -3.40
CA ASP A 185 22.65 1.79 -4.46
C ASP A 185 23.92 2.66 -4.50
N SER A 186 23.85 3.88 -3.95
CA SER A 186 25.02 4.76 -3.75
C SER A 186 25.73 4.57 -2.39
N GLY A 187 25.35 3.56 -1.61
CA GLY A 187 26.00 3.17 -0.35
C GLY A 187 25.30 3.66 0.92
N GLY A 188 24.17 4.35 0.79
CA GLY A 188 23.31 4.75 1.91
C GLY A 188 22.63 3.56 2.60
N GLN A 189 22.16 3.78 3.83
CA GLN A 189 21.41 2.79 4.60
C GLN A 189 19.97 3.27 4.78
N GLN A 190 19.02 2.49 4.27
CA GLN A 190 17.60 2.78 4.37
C GLN A 190 16.83 1.48 4.53
N ASP A 191 16.18 1.26 5.66
CA ASP A 191 15.31 0.11 5.85
C ASP A 191 14.01 0.26 5.05
N THR A 192 13.32 -0.87 4.85
CA THR A 192 11.93 -0.90 4.39
C THR A 192 10.98 -0.71 5.57
N PHE A 193 9.69 -0.56 5.30
CA PHE A 193 8.62 -0.72 6.28
C PHE A 193 7.73 -1.90 5.86
N VAL A 194 6.62 -2.16 6.56
CA VAL A 194 5.59 -3.04 6.01
C VAL A 194 4.96 -2.39 4.78
N GLY A 195 4.75 -3.19 3.73
CA GLY A 195 4.15 -2.77 2.47
C GLY A 195 2.93 -3.62 2.13
N GLY A 196 2.05 -3.08 1.30
CA GLY A 196 0.83 -3.72 0.82
C GLY A 196 1.08 -4.89 -0.14
N GLY A 197 2.34 -5.15 -0.51
CA GLY A 197 2.74 -6.29 -1.32
C GLY A 197 2.38 -7.64 -0.68
N ALA A 198 2.45 -7.73 0.65
CA ALA A 198 1.96 -8.88 1.42
C ALA A 198 1.54 -8.42 2.82
N LEU A 199 0.26 -8.04 2.95
CA LEU A 199 -0.30 -7.41 4.16
C LEU A 199 -1.58 -8.12 4.59
N ALA A 200 -1.52 -8.81 5.73
CA ALA A 200 -2.71 -9.37 6.38
C ALA A 200 -3.43 -8.28 7.18
N VAL A 201 -4.76 -8.26 7.10
CA VAL A 201 -5.61 -7.21 7.67
C VAL A 201 -6.79 -7.85 8.40
N GLY A 202 -6.99 -7.42 9.64
CA GLY A 202 -8.09 -7.85 10.49
C GLY A 202 -9.33 -6.96 10.29
N ARG A 203 -10.50 -7.50 10.61
CA ARG A 203 -11.79 -6.80 10.48
C ARG A 203 -11.81 -5.40 11.11
N ASP A 204 -11.13 -5.20 12.23
CA ASP A 204 -11.09 -3.90 12.92
C ASP A 204 -10.42 -2.79 12.08
N ALA A 205 -9.54 -3.18 11.15
CA ALA A 205 -8.89 -2.30 10.21
C ALA A 205 -9.73 -2.00 8.96
N PHE A 206 -10.86 -2.70 8.71
CA PHE A 206 -11.73 -2.42 7.55
C PHE A 206 -12.38 -1.03 7.61
N SER A 207 -12.42 -0.42 8.80
CA SER A 207 -12.78 0.98 9.00
C SER A 207 -11.79 1.99 8.39
N SER A 208 -10.65 1.54 7.87
CA SER A 208 -9.65 2.34 7.16
C SER A 208 -9.75 2.13 5.65
N PHE A 209 -9.05 2.97 4.88
CA PHE A 209 -9.06 2.94 3.42
C PHE A 209 -7.67 3.28 2.86
N PHE A 210 -7.48 2.95 1.58
CA PHE A 210 -6.27 3.21 0.80
C PHE A 210 -6.48 4.48 -0.06
N PRO A 211 -5.90 5.64 0.28
CA PRO A 211 -5.98 6.82 -0.59
C PRO A 211 -5.26 6.59 -1.92
N ASP A 212 -5.63 7.32 -2.98
CA ASP A 212 -4.97 7.22 -4.29
C ASP A 212 -3.66 8.03 -4.34
N ILE A 213 -2.65 7.51 -3.66
CA ILE A 213 -1.32 8.08 -3.56
C ILE A 213 -0.29 6.94 -3.49
N TYR A 214 1.00 7.20 -3.71
CA TYR A 214 2.03 6.20 -3.41
C TYR A 214 2.19 6.03 -1.89
N ASN A 215 2.58 4.82 -1.43
CA ASN A 215 2.52 4.39 -0.03
C ASN A 215 1.09 4.48 0.55
N GLU A 216 0.06 4.15 -0.24
CA GLU A 216 -1.34 4.15 0.22
C GLU A 216 -1.60 3.20 1.40
N ASP A 217 -0.79 2.15 1.51
CA ASP A 217 -0.74 1.18 2.59
C ASP A 217 -0.29 1.81 3.91
N TRP A 218 0.70 2.70 3.89
CA TRP A 218 1.13 3.42 5.09
C TRP A 218 0.00 4.29 5.65
N PHE A 219 -0.81 4.90 4.79
CA PHE A 219 -2.00 5.66 5.22
C PHE A 219 -3.12 4.74 5.72
N PHE A 220 -3.30 3.57 5.11
CA PHE A 220 -4.27 2.58 5.57
C PHE A 220 -4.00 2.13 7.01
N LEU A 221 -2.72 2.02 7.40
CA LEU A 221 -2.30 1.63 8.75
C LEU A 221 -2.52 2.71 9.82
N LEU A 222 -2.79 3.96 9.42
CA LEU A 222 -3.02 5.05 10.37
C LEU A 222 -4.42 5.01 10.99
N SER A 223 -4.50 5.41 12.25
CA SER A 223 -5.71 5.88 12.91
C SER A 223 -5.80 7.41 12.81
N GLY A 224 -6.85 8.01 13.37
CA GLY A 224 -6.96 9.48 13.42
C GLY A 224 -5.88 10.13 14.30
N THR A 225 -5.23 9.36 15.19
CA THR A 225 -4.29 9.88 16.19
C THR A 225 -2.86 9.35 16.02
N GLY A 226 -2.64 8.23 15.34
CA GLY A 226 -1.31 7.64 15.15
C GLY A 226 -1.33 6.32 14.40
N LEU A 227 -0.25 5.54 14.46
CA LEU A 227 -0.19 4.21 13.83
C LEU A 227 -1.05 3.20 14.61
N ARG A 228 -1.83 2.37 13.91
CA ARG A 228 -2.50 1.22 14.52
C ARG A 228 -1.48 0.13 14.85
N ALA A 229 -1.71 -0.66 15.90
CA ALA A 229 -0.83 -1.76 16.25
C ALA A 229 -0.54 -2.64 15.02
N THR A 230 0.72 -2.70 14.61
CA THR A 230 1.15 -3.35 13.36
C THR A 230 2.34 -4.24 13.65
N ALA A 231 2.31 -5.46 13.14
CA ALA A 231 3.39 -6.43 13.31
C ALA A 231 4.02 -6.86 11.97
N VAL A 232 5.17 -7.50 12.07
CA VAL A 232 5.86 -8.19 10.98
C VAL A 232 6.08 -9.64 11.39
N THR A 233 5.72 -10.57 10.50
CA THR A 233 6.04 -11.99 10.66
C THR A 233 6.26 -12.66 9.32
N GLY A 234 6.99 -13.77 9.31
CA GLY A 234 7.24 -14.55 8.11
C GLY A 234 7.95 -13.76 7.01
N THR A 235 7.96 -14.33 5.80
CA THR A 235 8.68 -13.75 4.66
C THR A 235 7.93 -13.79 3.35
N ALA A 236 8.08 -12.72 2.59
CA ALA A 236 7.71 -12.63 1.18
C ALA A 236 8.96 -12.25 0.37
N TYR A 237 8.95 -12.54 -0.92
CA TYR A 237 10.06 -12.22 -1.82
C TYR A 237 9.54 -11.42 -3.00
N GLN A 238 10.06 -10.20 -3.15
CA GLN A 238 9.83 -9.36 -4.33
C GLN A 238 10.94 -9.58 -5.35
N GLY A 239 10.56 -9.89 -6.59
CA GLY A 239 11.52 -10.06 -7.68
C GLY A 239 12.26 -8.77 -8.04
N ASP A 240 13.46 -8.92 -8.61
CA ASP A 240 14.27 -7.79 -9.04
C ASP A 240 13.60 -7.01 -10.18
N TYR A 241 13.75 -5.69 -10.16
CA TYR A 241 13.34 -4.80 -11.23
C TYR A 241 14.26 -3.58 -11.30
N ASP A 242 14.24 -2.83 -12.42
CA ASP A 242 14.98 -1.56 -12.53
C ASP A 242 14.07 -0.39 -12.07
N PRO A 243 14.28 0.18 -10.87
CA PRO A 243 13.47 1.30 -10.35
C PRO A 243 13.65 2.57 -11.19
N TYR A 244 14.77 2.70 -11.91
CA TYR A 244 15.16 3.89 -12.66
C TYR A 244 14.72 3.84 -14.12
N ARG A 245 14.07 2.75 -14.54
CA ARG A 245 13.66 2.52 -15.94
C ARG A 245 12.78 3.64 -16.50
N ASP A 246 11.90 4.20 -15.68
CA ASP A 246 10.98 5.26 -16.07
C ASP A 246 10.98 6.40 -15.05
N THR A 247 11.43 7.58 -15.48
CA THR A 247 11.45 8.77 -14.62
C THR A 247 10.05 9.25 -14.23
N MET A 248 8.98 8.80 -14.90
CA MET A 248 7.61 9.07 -14.47
C MET A 248 7.28 8.40 -13.14
N ARG A 249 7.86 7.22 -12.86
CA ARG A 249 7.72 6.54 -11.57
C ARG A 249 8.24 7.43 -10.43
N ALA A 250 9.46 7.92 -10.55
CA ALA A 250 10.05 8.85 -9.58
C ALA A 250 9.20 10.12 -9.37
N ARG A 251 8.51 10.60 -10.40
CA ARG A 251 7.59 11.74 -10.29
C ARG A 251 6.26 11.40 -9.62
N SER A 252 5.75 10.19 -9.79
CA SER A 252 4.45 9.79 -9.22
C SER A 252 4.58 9.38 -7.75
N GLU A 253 5.75 8.91 -7.33
CA GLU A 253 5.99 8.46 -5.96
C GLU A 253 6.22 9.62 -4.98
N GLU A 254 6.91 10.69 -5.42
CA GLU A 254 7.47 11.70 -4.51
C GLU A 254 6.46 12.38 -3.58
N LEU A 255 5.22 12.66 -4.01
CA LEU A 255 4.22 13.24 -3.09
C LEU A 255 3.85 12.25 -1.98
N GLY A 256 3.58 11.01 -2.34
CA GLY A 256 3.24 9.94 -1.39
C GLY A 256 4.39 9.63 -0.46
N ASP A 257 5.59 9.49 -1.01
CA ASP A 257 6.80 9.23 -0.23
C ASP A 257 7.08 10.39 0.75
N THR A 258 6.95 11.64 0.31
CA THR A 258 7.11 12.81 1.17
C THR A 258 6.11 12.84 2.33
N LEU A 259 4.83 12.59 2.05
CA LEU A 259 3.79 12.63 3.07
C LEU A 259 3.91 11.45 4.03
N ALA A 260 4.17 10.24 3.52
CA ALA A 260 4.35 9.04 4.32
C ALA A 260 5.57 9.16 5.25
N GLU A 261 6.75 9.48 4.71
CA GLU A 261 7.98 9.67 5.49
C GLU A 261 7.84 10.81 6.51
N GLY A 262 7.15 11.90 6.15
CA GLY A 262 6.89 13.01 7.09
C GLY A 262 6.00 12.58 8.26
N VAL A 263 4.86 11.97 7.96
CA VAL A 263 3.95 11.49 9.02
C VAL A 263 4.64 10.45 9.88
N TYR A 264 5.35 9.49 9.30
CA TYR A 264 6.00 8.42 10.06
C TYR A 264 7.18 8.92 10.88
N CYS A 265 7.92 9.94 10.41
CA CYS A 265 8.93 10.65 11.20
C CYS A 265 8.34 11.30 12.46
N LEU A 266 7.13 11.88 12.39
CA LEU A 266 6.45 12.43 13.58
C LEU A 266 6.15 11.33 14.60
N LEU A 267 5.55 10.22 14.15
CA LEU A 267 5.19 9.09 15.01
C LEU A 267 6.41 8.50 15.69
N ASP A 268 7.48 8.35 14.92
CA ASP A 268 8.79 7.95 15.39
C ASP A 268 9.31 8.84 16.52
N ASN A 269 9.09 10.14 16.43
CA ASN A 269 9.49 11.11 17.44
C ASN A 269 8.49 11.22 18.61
N GLY A 270 7.51 10.31 18.69
CA GLY A 270 6.48 10.31 19.73
C GLY A 270 5.45 11.42 19.57
N LEU A 271 5.39 12.05 18.40
CA LEU A 271 4.43 13.10 18.05
C LEU A 271 3.23 12.51 17.31
N GLY A 272 2.13 13.26 17.26
CA GLY A 272 0.91 12.83 16.58
C GLY A 272 0.78 13.42 15.17
N ILE A 273 -0.20 12.91 14.41
CA ILE A 273 -0.53 13.44 13.08
C ILE A 273 -0.94 14.93 13.17
N ALA A 274 -1.54 15.35 14.28
CA ALA A 274 -1.94 16.75 14.51
C ALA A 274 -0.75 17.73 14.56
N ASP A 275 0.47 17.24 14.80
CA ASP A 275 1.68 18.05 14.82
C ASP A 275 2.22 18.37 13.40
N ALA A 276 1.65 17.74 12.36
CA ALA A 276 1.99 17.93 10.95
C ALA A 276 1.45 19.26 10.37
N ASN A 277 1.76 20.37 11.04
CA ASN A 277 1.35 21.72 10.62
C ASN A 277 2.27 22.29 9.51
N ALA A 278 1.91 23.47 8.98
CA ALA A 278 2.67 24.10 7.89
C ALA A 278 4.13 24.41 8.26
N GLY A 279 4.41 24.72 9.53
CA GLY A 279 5.77 24.93 10.02
C GLY A 279 6.60 23.64 9.97
N TYR A 280 6.03 22.55 10.46
CA TYR A 280 6.62 21.21 10.36
C TYR A 280 6.93 20.85 8.90
N TRP A 281 5.94 20.97 8.00
CA TRP A 281 6.12 20.61 6.59
C TRP A 281 7.15 21.48 5.88
N LYS A 282 7.24 22.77 6.22
CA LYS A 282 8.28 23.65 5.68
C LYS A 282 9.69 23.13 5.98
N ASP A 283 9.93 22.72 7.22
CA ASP A 283 11.24 22.20 7.63
C ASP A 283 11.49 20.79 7.07
N PHE A 284 10.48 19.92 7.10
CA PHE A 284 10.58 18.56 6.55
C PHE A 284 10.84 18.58 5.03
N LEU A 285 10.12 19.41 4.26
CA LEU A 285 10.33 19.54 2.81
C LEU A 285 11.72 20.06 2.49
N LYS A 286 12.25 20.99 3.29
CA LYS A 286 13.65 21.44 3.15
C LYS A 286 14.62 20.27 3.35
N SER A 287 14.38 19.45 4.36
CA SER A 287 15.18 18.25 4.65
C SER A 287 15.09 17.21 3.53
N ARG A 288 13.88 16.85 3.10
CA ARG A 288 13.63 15.92 1.98
C ARG A 288 14.32 16.36 0.68
N ARG A 289 14.25 17.64 0.34
CA ARG A 289 14.95 18.19 -0.84
C ARG A 289 16.48 18.16 -0.68
N ALA A 290 16.99 18.32 0.54
CA ALA A 290 18.42 18.19 0.82
C ALA A 290 18.88 16.73 0.73
N PHE A 291 18.05 15.79 1.17
CA PHE A 291 18.26 14.35 1.02
C PHE A 291 18.40 13.97 -0.45
N ILE A 292 17.43 14.31 -1.31
CA ILE A 292 17.49 14.00 -2.75
C ILE A 292 18.75 14.58 -3.42
N ARG A 293 19.15 15.81 -3.08
CA ARG A 293 20.38 16.43 -3.61
C ARG A 293 21.64 15.73 -3.11
N THR A 294 21.63 15.21 -1.90
CA THR A 294 22.76 14.47 -1.34
C THR A 294 22.87 13.11 -2.00
N THR A 295 21.76 12.39 -2.15
CA THR A 295 21.70 11.14 -2.93
C THR A 295 22.18 11.34 -4.36
N LEU A 296 21.79 12.44 -5.02
CA LEU A 296 22.26 12.75 -6.36
C LEU A 296 23.78 12.91 -6.43
N ARG A 297 24.39 13.61 -5.47
CA ARG A 297 25.85 13.72 -5.40
C ARG A 297 26.51 12.36 -5.13
N GLN A 298 25.97 11.58 -4.20
CA GLN A 298 26.49 10.25 -3.88
C GLN A 298 26.47 9.31 -5.10
N VAL A 299 25.40 9.35 -5.91
CA VAL A 299 25.34 8.57 -7.16
C VAL A 299 26.44 9.01 -8.13
N GLN A 300 26.66 10.31 -8.30
CA GLN A 300 27.68 10.84 -9.22
C GLN A 300 29.12 10.61 -8.73
N ASP A 301 29.31 10.53 -7.41
CA ASP A 301 30.62 10.31 -6.79
C ASP A 301 30.94 8.81 -6.58
N ALA A 302 29.96 7.91 -6.79
CA ALA A 302 30.10 6.48 -6.56
C ALA A 302 30.85 5.78 -7.70
N PRO A 303 32.07 5.26 -7.47
CA PRO A 303 32.91 4.72 -8.55
C PRO A 303 32.39 3.43 -9.18
N HIS A 304 31.48 2.71 -8.52
CA HIS A 304 30.86 1.48 -9.05
C HIS A 304 29.64 1.76 -9.93
N LEU A 305 29.06 2.96 -9.87
CA LEU A 305 27.94 3.37 -10.71
C LEU A 305 28.51 4.09 -11.93
N THR A 306 28.36 3.50 -13.11
CA THR A 306 28.89 4.08 -14.34
C THR A 306 27.96 3.89 -15.54
N GLY A 307 28.10 4.79 -16.52
CA GLY A 307 27.43 4.69 -17.81
C GLY A 307 25.90 4.73 -17.71
N ALA A 308 25.23 3.90 -18.50
CA ALA A 308 23.78 4.00 -18.69
C ALA A 308 22.97 3.78 -17.40
N HIS A 309 23.50 3.08 -16.39
CA HIS A 309 22.79 2.87 -15.12
C HIS A 309 22.82 4.15 -14.26
N GLU A 310 24.01 4.74 -14.10
CA GLU A 310 24.19 6.04 -13.44
C GLU A 310 23.32 7.13 -14.09
N ASP A 311 23.31 7.20 -15.43
CA ASP A 311 22.49 8.16 -16.18
C ASP A 311 21.00 8.04 -15.85
N ARG A 312 20.48 6.81 -15.72
CA ARG A 312 19.07 6.56 -15.36
C ARG A 312 18.80 6.98 -13.92
N MET A 313 19.68 6.67 -12.98
CA MET A 313 19.57 7.09 -11.57
C MET A 313 19.54 8.61 -11.46
N VAL A 314 20.48 9.30 -12.11
CA VAL A 314 20.55 10.76 -12.15
C VAL A 314 19.29 11.37 -12.74
N ALA A 315 18.78 10.82 -13.85
CA ALA A 315 17.55 11.27 -14.47
C ALA A 315 16.33 11.10 -13.55
N ALA A 316 16.25 9.97 -12.84
CA ALA A 316 15.18 9.68 -11.89
C ALA A 316 15.24 10.58 -10.65
N LEU A 317 16.42 10.83 -10.09
CA LEU A 317 16.60 11.75 -8.96
C LEU A 317 16.28 13.20 -9.31
N LYS A 318 16.69 13.67 -10.50
CA LYS A 318 16.30 14.99 -11.01
C LYS A 318 14.79 15.10 -11.20
N ALA A 319 14.15 14.02 -11.65
CA ALA A 319 12.71 13.94 -11.80
C ALA A 319 11.96 14.02 -10.46
N ALA A 320 12.41 13.28 -9.45
CA ALA A 320 11.89 13.36 -8.08
C ALA A 320 12.13 14.75 -7.47
N LEU A 321 13.34 15.32 -7.60
CA LEU A 321 13.62 16.67 -7.11
C LEU A 321 12.73 17.73 -7.76
N GLY A 322 12.59 17.68 -9.08
CA GLY A 322 11.71 18.60 -9.82
C GLY A 322 10.25 18.49 -9.38
N ARG A 323 9.82 17.29 -8.98
CA ARG A 323 8.51 17.05 -8.39
C ARG A 323 8.40 17.60 -6.97
N SER A 324 9.40 17.34 -6.13
CA SER A 324 9.49 17.78 -4.74
C SER A 324 9.45 19.30 -4.59
N LEU A 325 10.00 20.04 -5.56
CA LEU A 325 9.95 21.50 -5.62
C LEU A 325 8.54 22.07 -5.86
N LEU A 326 7.58 21.26 -6.29
CA LEU A 326 6.19 21.66 -6.48
C LEU A 326 5.30 21.33 -5.27
N ILE A 327 5.85 20.66 -4.26
CA ILE A 327 5.15 20.32 -3.02
C ILE A 327 5.33 21.48 -2.05
N GLU A 328 4.25 22.18 -1.72
CA GLU A 328 4.25 23.28 -0.76
C GLU A 328 3.75 22.81 0.61
N PRO A 329 4.17 23.45 1.72
CA PRO A 329 3.73 23.07 3.05
C PRO A 329 2.21 23.02 3.22
N ASP A 330 1.50 24.00 2.64
CA ASP A 330 0.04 24.07 2.73
C ASP A 330 -0.65 22.92 1.99
N LEU A 331 -0.08 22.46 0.87
CA LEU A 331 -0.58 21.26 0.17
C LEU A 331 -0.52 20.02 1.08
N CYS A 332 0.54 19.87 1.86
CA CYS A 332 0.67 18.74 2.78
C CYS A 332 -0.36 18.81 3.92
N VAL A 333 -0.58 20.01 4.49
CA VAL A 333 -1.61 20.23 5.52
C VAL A 333 -3.01 19.96 4.96
N ASP A 334 -3.33 20.51 3.80
CA ASP A 334 -4.64 20.36 3.18
C ASP A 334 -4.89 18.92 2.73
N TYR A 335 -3.84 18.22 2.28
CA TYR A 335 -3.95 16.79 1.97
C TYR A 335 -4.29 15.96 3.22
N LEU A 336 -3.62 16.21 4.35
CA LEU A 336 -3.92 15.48 5.58
C LEU A 336 -5.32 15.78 6.14
N ARG A 337 -5.82 17.01 5.97
CA ARG A 337 -7.21 17.34 6.28
C ARG A 337 -8.19 16.60 5.39
N ALA A 338 -7.98 16.65 4.07
CA ALA A 338 -8.81 15.93 3.12
C ALA A 338 -8.78 14.41 3.39
N TRP A 339 -7.63 13.86 3.79
CA TRP A 339 -7.51 12.47 4.20
C TRP A 339 -8.33 12.17 5.46
N GLN A 340 -8.36 13.07 6.45
CA GLN A 340 -9.22 12.91 7.64
C GLN A 340 -10.71 12.92 7.25
N ASP A 341 -11.13 13.85 6.40
CA ASP A 341 -12.51 13.92 5.88
C ASP A 341 -12.88 12.62 5.13
N ASP A 342 -11.95 12.09 4.34
CA ASP A 342 -12.11 10.82 3.61
C ASP A 342 -12.31 9.63 4.56
N ARG A 343 -11.68 9.62 5.75
CA ARG A 343 -11.92 8.56 6.75
C ARG A 343 -13.36 8.58 7.26
N GLU A 344 -13.89 9.77 7.53
CA GLU A 344 -15.27 9.93 8.00
C GLU A 344 -16.27 9.54 6.91
N ALA A 345 -16.01 9.96 5.67
CA ALA A 345 -16.80 9.59 4.50
C ALA A 345 -16.78 8.08 4.27
N TRP A 346 -15.61 7.45 4.34
CA TRP A 346 -15.44 5.99 4.23
C TRP A 346 -16.22 5.25 5.33
N HIS A 347 -16.10 5.67 6.58
CA HIS A 347 -16.83 5.06 7.69
C HIS A 347 -18.35 5.16 7.49
N THR A 348 -18.83 6.33 7.09
CA THR A 348 -20.25 6.56 6.79
C THR A 348 -20.73 5.67 5.64
N HIS A 349 -19.92 5.53 4.59
CA HIS A 349 -20.20 4.67 3.44
C HIS A 349 -20.32 3.20 3.83
N LEU A 350 -19.40 2.69 4.67
CA LEU A 350 -19.45 1.33 5.21
C LEU A 350 -20.72 1.08 6.03
N LEU A 351 -21.09 2.00 6.92
CA LEU A 351 -22.32 1.88 7.71
C LEU A 351 -23.57 1.84 6.82
N SER A 352 -23.63 2.68 5.79
CA SER A 352 -24.70 2.68 4.79
C SER A 352 -24.78 1.36 4.02
N LEU A 353 -23.63 0.81 3.58
CA LEU A 353 -23.54 -0.47 2.91
C LEU A 353 -24.02 -1.62 3.79
N ARG A 354 -23.54 -1.71 5.03
CA ARG A 354 -23.97 -2.73 6.00
C ARG A 354 -25.47 -2.68 6.27
N ALA A 355 -26.04 -1.49 6.41
CA ALA A 355 -27.48 -1.31 6.59
C ALA A 355 -28.29 -1.82 5.40
N ARG A 356 -27.80 -1.63 4.16
CA ARG A 356 -28.43 -2.17 2.95
C ARG A 356 -28.23 -3.68 2.78
N HIS A 357 -27.08 -4.21 3.23
CA HIS A 357 -26.73 -5.62 3.10
C HIS A 357 -27.56 -6.52 4.02
N GLY A 358 -27.85 -6.06 5.23
CA GLY A 358 -28.51 -6.86 6.26
C GLY A 358 -27.57 -7.90 6.87
N SER A 359 -28.09 -9.09 7.20
CA SER A 359 -27.37 -10.15 7.90
C SER A 359 -26.79 -11.24 6.99
N ALA A 360 -26.76 -11.02 5.67
CA ALA A 360 -26.08 -11.95 4.79
C ALA A 360 -24.57 -11.94 5.10
N SER A 361 -23.92 -13.10 4.97
CA SER A 361 -22.48 -13.27 5.18
C SER A 361 -21.96 -14.20 4.11
N ASP A 362 -22.16 -13.77 2.86
CA ASP A 362 -21.78 -14.49 1.66
C ASP A 362 -21.24 -13.52 0.60
N PRO A 363 -20.13 -13.83 -0.08
CA PRO A 363 -19.55 -12.95 -1.11
C PRO A 363 -20.50 -12.63 -2.27
N ASP A 364 -21.35 -13.56 -2.71
CA ASP A 364 -22.25 -13.29 -3.85
C ASP A 364 -23.30 -12.23 -3.46
N ALA A 365 -23.79 -12.25 -2.22
CA ALA A 365 -24.64 -11.20 -1.69
C ALA A 365 -23.89 -9.85 -1.56
N ALA A 366 -22.61 -9.87 -1.17
CA ALA A 366 -21.79 -8.67 -1.05
C ALA A 366 -21.65 -7.95 -2.41
N PHE A 367 -21.39 -8.70 -3.48
CA PHE A 367 -21.34 -8.15 -4.84
C PHE A 367 -22.68 -7.55 -5.29
N GLY A 368 -23.80 -8.16 -4.89
CA GLY A 368 -25.14 -7.61 -5.13
C GLY A 368 -25.35 -6.26 -4.45
N THR A 369 -24.98 -6.13 -3.17
CA THR A 369 -25.09 -4.86 -2.43
C THR A 369 -24.19 -3.75 -2.99
N LEU A 370 -23.03 -4.13 -3.52
CA LEU A 370 -22.10 -3.21 -4.19
C LEU A 370 -22.54 -2.85 -5.61
N GLY A 371 -23.58 -3.50 -6.15
CA GLY A 371 -24.07 -3.25 -7.51
C GLY A 371 -23.15 -3.78 -8.61
N ILE A 372 -22.29 -4.76 -8.30
CA ILE A 372 -21.27 -5.28 -9.22
C ILE A 372 -21.44 -6.77 -9.54
N ALA A 373 -22.53 -7.42 -9.10
CA ALA A 373 -22.72 -8.86 -9.26
C ALA A 373 -22.61 -9.37 -10.71
N GLU A 374 -23.12 -8.60 -11.69
CA GLU A 374 -23.14 -8.98 -13.11
C GLU A 374 -21.75 -9.05 -13.76
N ILE A 375 -20.75 -8.36 -13.18
CA ILE A 375 -19.38 -8.31 -13.69
C ILE A 375 -18.42 -9.23 -12.92
N VAL A 376 -18.95 -10.07 -12.01
CA VAL A 376 -18.15 -11.03 -11.26
C VAL A 376 -18.06 -12.36 -11.99
N HIS A 377 -16.84 -12.75 -12.33
CA HIS A 377 -16.53 -14.07 -12.87
C HIS A 377 -16.16 -15.03 -11.73
N LYS A 378 -16.62 -16.29 -11.81
CA LYS A 378 -16.37 -17.32 -10.78
C LYS A 378 -16.00 -18.68 -11.35
N SER A 379 -15.19 -19.44 -10.61
CA SER A 379 -14.77 -20.81 -10.92
C SER A 379 -15.53 -21.87 -10.12
#